data_AF-A0AAE1PZJ7-F1
#
_entry.id   AF-A0AAE1PZJ7-F1
#
_cell.length_a   1.000
_cell.length_b   1.000
_cell.length_c   1.000
_cell.angle_alpha   90.00
_cell.angle_beta   90.00
_cell.angle_gamma   90.00
#
_symmetry.space_group_name_H-M   'P 1'
#
loop_
_entity.id
_entity.type
_entity.pdbx_description
1 polymer ?
#
loop_
_entity_poly.entity_id
_entity_poly.type
_entity_poly.pdbx_seq_one_letter_code
_entity_poly.pdbx_strand_id
1 'polypeptide(L)'
;MRVLFVLVLMVLVCVSWGQRLARQQQQRTSTCYGDVVALIKKSHCRPVEQPVQVPLPPGYEAVRPLVVMLNRCVGLACNRATMDCLPRQDLVKNISIPVYLYNQDSRRQCSNVEMQIHLGCECGCAKTCPQNQVLDESLCECMCDREEQARCEGRGRLWNSVSCSCHCPPTTTTQCSTGQVFIQQLCRCESY
;
A
#
# COMPACT_ATOMS: atom_id res chain seq x y z
N MET A 1 74.66 11.84 -19.65
CA MET A 1 73.89 10.76 -18.97
C MET A 1 73.04 11.25 -17.79
N ARG A 2 73.52 12.16 -16.91
CA ARG A 2 72.75 12.59 -15.72
C ARG A 2 71.41 13.28 -16.02
N VAL A 3 71.33 14.12 -17.06
CA VAL A 3 70.11 14.87 -17.41
C VAL A 3 68.99 13.96 -17.94
N LEU A 4 69.34 12.96 -18.76
CA LEU A 4 68.41 11.97 -19.29
C LEU A 4 67.77 11.13 -18.16
N PHE A 5 68.55 10.77 -17.14
CA PHE A 5 68.06 9.97 -16.01
C PHE A 5 67.05 10.75 -15.15
N VAL A 6 67.28 12.06 -14.95
CA VAL A 6 66.34 12.93 -14.20
C VAL A 6 65.03 13.13 -14.97
N LEU A 7 65.09 13.30 -16.29
CA LEU A 7 63.89 13.44 -17.13
C LEU A 7 63.06 12.14 -17.13
N VAL A 8 63.69 10.98 -17.21
CA VAL A 8 62.99 9.69 -17.16
C VAL A 8 62.31 9.48 -15.79
N LEU A 9 62.97 9.82 -14.69
CA LEU A 9 62.38 9.75 -13.35
C LEU A 9 61.19 10.70 -13.19
N MET A 10 61.28 11.93 -13.68
CA MET A 10 60.16 12.89 -13.66
C MET A 10 58.95 12.38 -14.44
N VAL A 11 59.15 11.80 -15.63
CA VAL A 11 58.06 11.21 -16.43
C VAL A 11 57.42 10.03 -15.70
N LEU A 12 58.21 9.13 -15.11
CA LEU A 12 57.68 7.99 -14.34
C LEU A 12 56.89 8.43 -13.10
N VAL A 13 57.35 9.46 -12.39
CA VAL A 13 56.62 10.03 -11.25
C VAL A 13 55.29 10.64 -11.72
N CYS A 14 55.28 11.46 -12.78
CA CYS A 14 54.05 12.04 -13.32
C CYS A 14 53.04 10.97 -13.78
N VAL A 15 53.50 9.93 -14.49
CA VAL A 15 52.63 8.83 -14.93
C VAL A 15 52.04 8.07 -13.73
N SER A 16 52.85 7.77 -12.72
CA SER A 16 52.38 7.06 -11.53
C SER A 16 51.39 7.88 -10.67
N TRP A 17 51.58 9.20 -10.59
CA TRP A 17 50.66 10.11 -9.88
C TRP A 17 49.34 10.29 -10.64
N GLY A 18 49.39 10.43 -11.97
CA GLY A 18 48.20 10.48 -12.82
C GLY A 18 47.34 9.20 -12.71
N GLN A 19 47.98 8.02 -12.67
CA GLN A 19 47.28 6.75 -12.51
C GLN A 19 46.61 6.58 -11.13
N ARG A 20 47.19 7.14 -10.05
CA ARG A 20 46.57 7.10 -8.71
C ARG A 20 45.33 7.98 -8.62
N LEU A 21 45.39 9.20 -9.18
CA LEU A 21 44.25 10.12 -9.20
C LEU A 21 43.07 9.54 -10.01
N ALA A 22 43.35 8.94 -11.17
CA ALA A 22 42.32 8.28 -11.98
C ALA A 22 41.67 7.08 -11.24
N ARG A 23 42.46 6.24 -10.55
CA ARG A 23 41.94 5.11 -9.76
C ARG A 23 41.10 5.57 -8.56
N GLN A 24 41.51 6.62 -7.85
CA GLN A 24 40.75 7.18 -6.74
C GLN A 24 39.40 7.76 -7.19
N GLN A 25 39.38 8.43 -8.35
CA GLN A 25 38.16 9.02 -8.90
C GLN A 25 37.19 7.93 -9.40
N GLN A 26 37.70 6.84 -9.99
CA GLN A 26 36.91 5.70 -10.44
C GLN A 26 36.37 4.83 -9.29
N GLN A 27 37.11 4.68 -8.18
CA GLN A 27 36.60 4.02 -6.98
C GLN A 27 35.45 4.81 -6.33
N ARG A 28 35.54 6.15 -6.26
CA ARG A 28 34.48 7.01 -5.71
C ARG A 28 33.17 7.00 -6.51
N THR A 29 33.23 6.91 -7.84
CA THR A 29 32.01 6.83 -8.67
C THR A 29 31.34 5.47 -8.60
N SER A 30 32.12 4.39 -8.45
CA SER A 30 31.59 3.02 -8.29
C SER A 30 30.85 2.80 -6.96
N THR A 31 31.29 3.45 -5.88
CA THR A 31 30.65 3.33 -4.55
C THR A 31 29.32 4.08 -4.50
N CYS A 32 29.22 5.28 -5.08
CA CYS A 32 27.97 6.04 -5.08
C CYS A 32 26.83 5.32 -5.81
N TYR A 33 27.12 4.69 -6.95
CA TYR A 33 26.11 3.95 -7.70
C TYR A 33 25.70 2.65 -6.97
N GLY A 34 26.66 1.96 -6.34
CA GLY A 34 26.38 0.77 -5.53
C GLY A 34 25.46 1.06 -4.34
N ASP A 35 25.69 2.18 -3.64
CA ASP A 35 24.86 2.59 -2.50
C ASP A 35 23.42 2.91 -2.94
N VAL A 36 23.24 3.60 -4.07
CA VAL A 36 21.91 3.88 -4.64
C VAL A 36 21.17 2.60 -4.99
N VAL A 37 21.83 1.64 -5.65
CA VAL A 37 21.20 0.35 -5.99
C VAL A 37 20.80 -0.41 -4.73
N ALA A 38 21.62 -0.38 -3.67
CA ALA A 38 21.29 -1.00 -2.39
C ALA A 38 20.10 -0.33 -1.69
N LEU A 39 20.00 1.00 -1.77
CA LEU A 39 18.85 1.77 -1.26
C LEU A 39 17.58 1.45 -2.04
N ILE A 40 17.64 1.40 -3.37
CA ILE A 40 16.51 1.00 -4.22
C ILE A 40 16.08 -0.43 -3.87
N LYS A 41 17.02 -1.37 -3.73
CA LYS A 41 16.68 -2.74 -3.30
C LYS A 41 15.97 -2.78 -1.94
N LYS A 42 16.34 -1.90 -1.01
CA LYS A 42 15.69 -1.78 0.30
C LYS A 42 14.33 -1.10 0.24
N SER A 43 14.05 -0.25 -0.75
CA SER A 43 12.76 0.45 -0.89
C SER A 43 11.67 -0.38 -1.58
N HIS A 44 11.99 -1.56 -2.12
CA HIS A 44 11.00 -2.47 -2.71
C HIS A 44 9.97 -2.93 -1.68
N CYS A 45 8.73 -3.11 -2.16
CA CYS A 45 7.64 -3.66 -1.37
C CYS A 45 7.92 -5.12 -0.98
N ARG A 46 8.11 -5.38 0.32
CA ARG A 46 8.36 -6.73 0.86
C ARG A 46 8.09 -6.80 2.36
N PRO A 47 7.92 -8.02 2.91
CA PRO A 47 7.87 -8.20 4.36
C PRO A 47 9.22 -7.83 4.99
N VAL A 48 9.18 -6.98 6.00
CA VAL A 48 10.34 -6.60 6.83
C VAL A 48 9.93 -6.66 8.28
N GLU A 49 10.84 -7.13 9.13
CA GLU A 49 10.63 -7.17 10.57
C GLU A 49 10.53 -5.75 11.15
N GLN A 50 9.40 -5.46 11.81
CA GLN A 50 9.11 -4.16 12.40
C GLN A 50 8.60 -4.31 13.84
N PRO A 51 8.85 -3.31 14.70
CA PRO A 51 8.24 -3.24 16.02
C PRO A 51 6.74 -2.98 15.91
N VAL A 52 5.93 -3.88 16.46
CA VAL A 52 4.47 -3.79 16.49
C VAL A 52 4.01 -3.74 17.95
N GLN A 53 3.13 -2.80 18.28
CA GLN A 53 2.55 -2.71 19.62
C GLN A 53 1.66 -3.91 19.92
N VAL A 54 1.78 -4.44 21.14
CA VAL A 54 0.95 -5.53 21.62
C VAL A 54 -0.39 -4.99 22.08
N PRO A 55 -1.53 -5.43 21.50
CA PRO A 55 -2.83 -4.97 21.96
C PRO A 55 -3.11 -5.50 23.37
N LEU A 56 -3.74 -4.67 24.19
CA LEU A 56 -4.11 -5.01 25.56
C LEU A 56 -5.36 -5.90 25.53
N PRO A 57 -5.30 -7.15 26.02
CA PRO A 57 -6.47 -8.02 26.02
C PRO A 57 -7.54 -7.51 26.99
N PRO A 58 -8.83 -7.79 26.72
CA PRO A 58 -9.92 -7.32 27.56
C PRO A 58 -9.78 -7.87 28.99
N GLY A 59 -10.07 -7.01 29.97
CA GLY A 59 -10.00 -7.36 31.38
C GLY A 59 -8.64 -7.18 32.04
N TYR A 60 -7.58 -6.83 31.30
CA TYR A 60 -6.25 -6.53 31.86
C TYR A 60 -5.90 -5.05 31.77
N GLU A 61 -4.97 -4.60 32.61
CA GLU A 61 -4.56 -3.19 32.69
C GLU A 61 -3.19 -2.94 32.05
N ALA A 62 -2.33 -3.96 32.00
CA ALA A 62 -1.03 -3.85 31.37
C ALA A 62 -0.58 -5.17 30.70
N VAL A 63 0.27 -5.02 29.69
CA VAL A 63 0.93 -6.12 28.97
C VAL A 63 2.45 -5.92 28.95
N ARG A 64 3.22 -7.01 29.02
CA ARG A 64 4.68 -7.01 28.85
C ARG A 64 5.12 -8.18 27.98
N PRO A 65 5.91 -7.96 26.91
CA PRO A 65 6.39 -6.66 26.43
C PRO A 65 5.27 -5.82 25.78
N LEU A 66 5.50 -4.51 25.64
CA LEU A 66 4.58 -3.60 24.92
C LEU A 66 4.73 -3.68 23.40
N VAL A 67 5.86 -4.21 22.94
CA VAL A 67 6.23 -4.26 21.52
C VAL A 67 6.84 -5.62 21.21
N VAL A 68 6.49 -6.17 20.06
CA VAL A 68 7.06 -7.41 19.50
C VAL A 68 7.55 -7.15 18.08
N MET A 69 8.56 -7.90 17.63
CA MET A 69 9.05 -7.82 16.26
C MET A 69 8.25 -8.76 15.37
N LEU A 70 7.60 -8.23 14.33
CA LEU A 70 6.79 -9.00 13.39
C LEU A 70 7.06 -8.53 11.96
N ASN A 71 6.94 -9.46 11.00
CA ASN A 71 7.03 -9.10 9.59
C ASN A 71 5.80 -8.28 9.18
N ARG A 72 6.04 -7.09 8.66
CA ARG A 72 5.05 -6.17 8.10
C ARG A 72 5.47 -5.71 6.71
N CYS A 73 4.49 -5.38 5.90
CA CYS A 73 4.74 -4.90 4.55
C CYS A 73 5.25 -3.48 4.60
N VAL A 74 6.43 -3.27 4.03
CA VAL A 74 7.04 -1.95 3.89
C VAL A 74 7.62 -1.81 2.51
N GLY A 75 7.76 -0.57 2.08
CA GLY A 75 8.33 -0.21 0.79
C GLY A 75 7.61 0.99 0.22
N LEU A 76 8.34 1.75 -0.60
CA LEU A 76 7.83 2.92 -1.30
C LEU A 76 8.02 2.78 -2.81
N ALA A 77 8.81 1.81 -3.26
CA ALA A 77 9.06 1.55 -4.67
C ALA A 77 7.92 0.73 -5.27
N CYS A 78 6.73 1.32 -5.29
CA CYS A 78 5.67 0.91 -6.19
C CYS A 78 5.78 1.73 -7.48
N ASN A 79 5.41 1.13 -8.61
CA ASN A 79 5.59 1.72 -9.94
C ASN A 79 4.78 3.02 -10.16
N ARG A 80 3.85 3.33 -9.25
CA ARG A 80 3.00 4.52 -9.26
C ARG A 80 2.93 5.14 -7.88
N ALA A 81 2.89 6.47 -7.82
CA ALA A 81 2.84 7.22 -6.57
C ALA A 81 1.55 7.02 -5.76
N THR A 82 0.49 6.52 -6.39
CA THR A 82 -0.82 6.28 -5.77
C THR A 82 -0.96 4.87 -5.18
N MET A 83 0.02 3.98 -5.38
CA MET A 83 0.00 2.61 -4.89
C MET A 83 0.75 2.48 -3.56
N ASP A 84 0.22 1.64 -2.69
CA ASP A 84 0.78 1.31 -1.38
C ASP A 84 1.36 -0.12 -1.37
N CYS A 85 2.29 -0.38 -0.46
CA CYS A 85 2.78 -1.74 -0.22
C CYS A 85 1.88 -2.47 0.78
N LEU A 86 1.09 -3.42 0.28
CA LEU A 86 0.02 -4.07 1.04
C LEU A 86 0.28 -5.56 1.27
N PRO A 87 -0.24 -6.14 2.36
CA PRO A 87 -0.19 -7.58 2.56
C PRO A 87 -1.04 -8.31 1.52
N ARG A 88 -0.42 -9.25 0.81
CA ARG A 88 -1.12 -10.19 -0.09
C ARG A 88 -1.35 -11.55 0.55
N GLN A 89 -0.47 -11.90 1.48
CA GLN A 89 -0.52 -13.14 2.24
C GLN A 89 -0.19 -12.84 3.69
N ASP A 90 -1.04 -13.31 4.59
CA ASP A 90 -0.91 -13.10 6.02
C ASP A 90 -1.18 -14.38 6.81
N LEU A 91 -0.63 -14.40 8.02
CA LEU A 91 -0.82 -15.45 9.00
C LEU A 91 -1.24 -14.80 10.32
N VAL A 92 -2.39 -15.20 10.84
CA VAL A 92 -2.78 -14.85 12.21
C VAL A 92 -2.13 -15.86 13.15
N LYS A 93 -1.30 -15.36 14.07
CA LYS A 93 -0.61 -16.17 15.07
C LYS A 93 -1.08 -15.77 16.46
N ASN A 94 -1.49 -16.77 17.25
CA ASN A 94 -1.75 -16.60 18.68
C ASN A 94 -0.42 -16.60 19.45
N ILE A 95 -0.13 -15.50 20.12
CA ILE A 95 1.07 -15.35 20.96
C ILE A 95 0.63 -15.25 22.41
N SER A 96 1.16 -16.14 23.26
CA SER A 96 0.96 -16.09 24.70
C SER A 96 1.85 -15.01 25.32
N ILE A 97 1.26 -13.98 25.92
CA ILE A 97 1.97 -12.82 26.45
C ILE A 97 1.60 -12.58 27.92
N PRO A 98 2.57 -12.24 28.80
CA PRO A 98 2.31 -11.81 30.17
C PRO A 98 1.43 -10.55 30.26
N VAL A 99 0.40 -10.65 31.09
CA VAL A 99 -0.58 -9.60 31.38
C VAL A 99 -0.75 -9.43 32.89
N TYR A 100 -1.19 -8.24 33.29
CA TYR A 100 -1.21 -7.82 34.70
C TYR A 100 -2.53 -7.11 35.05
N LEU A 101 -2.98 -7.35 36.28
CA LEU A 101 -4.07 -6.67 36.98
C LEU A 101 -3.47 -5.89 38.15
N TYR A 102 -3.83 -4.63 38.33
CA TYR A 102 -3.20 -3.78 39.34
C TYR A 102 -3.62 -4.17 40.77
N ASN A 103 -4.81 -4.78 40.90
CA ASN A 103 -5.45 -5.10 42.17
C ASN A 103 -5.33 -6.57 42.62
N GLN A 104 -4.57 -7.41 41.90
CA GLN A 104 -4.37 -8.83 42.24
C GLN A 104 -2.89 -9.18 42.36
N ASP A 105 -2.25 -8.81 43.48
CA ASP A 105 -0.94 -9.30 43.95
C ASP A 105 0.18 -9.45 42.88
N SER A 106 0.14 -8.66 41.81
CA SER A 106 1.08 -8.78 40.68
C SER A 106 1.21 -10.22 40.11
N ARG A 107 0.18 -11.07 40.24
CA ARG A 107 0.25 -12.43 39.69
C ARG A 107 0.33 -12.36 38.17
N ARG A 108 1.46 -12.79 37.62
CA ARG A 108 1.67 -12.92 36.18
C ARG A 108 0.69 -13.93 35.62
N GLN A 109 -0.25 -13.46 34.80
CA GLN A 109 -1.11 -14.30 33.99
C GLN A 109 -0.64 -14.23 32.55
N CYS A 110 -0.86 -15.29 31.77
CA CYS A 110 -0.58 -15.29 30.34
C CYS A 110 -1.92 -15.23 29.61
N SER A 111 -2.02 -14.33 28.63
CA SER A 111 -3.15 -14.27 27.71
C SER A 111 -2.67 -14.49 26.28
N ASN A 112 -3.48 -15.18 25.48
CA ASN A 112 -3.23 -15.30 24.05
C ASN A 112 -3.72 -14.02 23.36
N VAL A 113 -2.89 -13.52 22.44
CA VAL A 113 -3.17 -12.35 21.63
C VAL A 113 -3.00 -12.71 20.16
N GLU A 114 -4.00 -12.38 19.36
CA GLU A 114 -3.96 -12.56 17.91
C GLU A 114 -3.11 -11.47 17.27
N MET A 115 -2.11 -11.90 16.52
CA MET A 115 -1.17 -11.02 15.82
C MET A 115 -1.10 -11.43 14.36
N GLN A 116 -1.27 -10.45 13.47
CA GLN A 116 -1.12 -10.66 12.04
C GLN A 116 0.35 -10.53 11.63
N ILE A 117 0.83 -11.50 10.87
CA ILE A 117 2.19 -11.56 10.32
C ILE A 117 2.08 -11.56 8.80
N HIS A 118 2.76 -10.63 8.12
CA HIS A 118 2.72 -10.56 6.66
C HIS A 118 3.77 -11.51 6.09
N LEU A 119 3.32 -12.49 5.29
CA LEU A 119 4.18 -13.49 4.63
C LEU A 119 4.57 -13.05 3.21
N GLY A 120 3.73 -12.24 2.57
CA GLY A 120 3.96 -11.71 1.24
C GLY A 120 3.32 -10.33 1.06
N CYS A 121 3.97 -9.48 0.28
CA CYS A 121 3.54 -8.11 0.03
C CYS A 121 3.49 -7.84 -1.47
N GLU A 122 2.58 -6.96 -1.87
CA GLU A 122 2.40 -6.54 -3.25
C GLU A 122 2.00 -5.06 -3.30
N CYS A 123 2.34 -4.39 -4.40
CA CYS A 123 1.88 -3.03 -4.65
C CYS A 123 0.42 -3.05 -5.09
N GLY A 124 -0.44 -2.30 -4.39
CA GLY A 124 -1.85 -2.22 -4.72
C GLY A 124 -2.51 -1.00 -4.10
N CYS A 125 -3.83 -0.88 -4.26
CA CYS A 125 -4.60 0.22 -3.69
C CYS A 125 -5.22 -0.22 -2.36
N ALA A 126 -4.97 0.51 -1.27
CA ALA A 126 -5.56 0.20 0.04
C ALA A 126 -7.05 0.57 0.14
N LYS A 127 -7.56 1.30 -0.86
CA LYS A 127 -8.87 1.93 -0.84
C LYS A 127 -9.97 0.90 -1.09
N THR A 128 -10.99 0.91 -0.24
CA THR A 128 -12.26 0.22 -0.48
C THR A 128 -13.25 1.23 -1.04
N CYS A 129 -13.94 0.88 -2.13
CA CYS A 129 -14.91 1.77 -2.75
C CYS A 129 -16.30 1.63 -2.14
N PRO A 130 -17.07 2.73 -2.06
CA PRO A 130 -18.49 2.69 -1.69
C PRO A 130 -19.30 1.78 -2.62
N GLN A 131 -20.49 1.39 -2.16
CA GLN A 131 -21.45 0.65 -2.98
C GLN A 131 -21.77 1.41 -4.28
N ASN A 132 -21.74 0.72 -5.42
CA ASN A 132 -21.91 1.24 -6.79
C ASN A 132 -20.73 2.03 -7.38
N GLN A 133 -19.57 1.98 -6.72
CA GLN A 133 -18.30 2.44 -7.30
C GLN A 133 -17.35 1.25 -7.48
N VAL A 134 -16.54 1.31 -8.52
CA VAL A 134 -15.49 0.36 -8.82
C VAL A 134 -14.15 1.04 -8.60
N LEU A 135 -13.21 0.29 -8.01
CA LEU A 135 -11.84 0.76 -7.85
C LEU A 135 -11.14 0.74 -9.21
N ASP A 136 -10.70 1.89 -9.68
CA ASP A 136 -9.73 1.97 -10.74
C ASP A 136 -8.35 1.65 -10.13
N GLU A 137 -7.89 0.40 -10.29
CA GLU A 137 -6.58 -0.05 -9.81
C GLU A 137 -5.42 0.76 -10.39
N SER A 138 -5.65 1.45 -11.50
CA SER A 138 -4.60 2.20 -12.17
C SER A 138 -4.31 3.55 -11.50
N LEU A 139 -5.38 4.20 -11.02
CA LEU A 139 -5.36 5.49 -10.34
C LEU A 139 -5.48 5.36 -8.81
N CYS A 140 -5.88 4.20 -8.30
CA CYS A 140 -6.30 3.99 -6.92
C CYS A 140 -7.45 4.92 -6.49
N GLU A 141 -8.36 5.19 -7.43
CA GLU A 141 -9.53 6.04 -7.23
C GLU A 141 -10.82 5.23 -7.41
N CYS A 142 -11.88 5.65 -6.70
CA CYS A 142 -13.18 5.02 -6.85
C CYS A 142 -13.95 5.78 -7.91
N MET A 143 -14.43 5.05 -8.92
CA MET A 143 -15.14 5.61 -10.05
C MET A 143 -16.49 4.93 -10.19
N CYS A 144 -17.46 5.64 -10.75
CA CYS A 144 -18.71 5.03 -11.15
C CYS A 144 -18.48 3.92 -12.19
N ASP A 145 -19.24 2.84 -12.07
CA ASP A 145 -19.25 1.78 -13.08
C ASP A 145 -19.83 2.30 -14.41
N ARG A 146 -19.01 2.25 -15.47
CA ARG A 146 -19.41 2.69 -16.81
C ARG A 146 -20.45 1.77 -17.44
N GLU A 147 -20.44 0.49 -17.12
CA GLU A 147 -21.44 -0.46 -17.61
C GLU A 147 -22.81 -0.15 -16.99
N GLU A 148 -22.83 0.14 -15.69
CA GLU A 148 -24.04 0.54 -14.99
C GLU A 148 -24.61 1.85 -15.53
N GLN A 149 -23.73 2.84 -15.79
CA GLN A 149 -24.11 4.08 -16.44
C GLN A 149 -24.72 3.84 -17.83
N ALA A 150 -24.06 3.05 -18.67
CA ALA A 150 -24.57 2.75 -20.02
C ALA A 150 -25.93 2.04 -19.97
N ARG A 151 -26.10 1.10 -19.02
CA ARG A 151 -27.37 0.41 -18.78
C ARG A 151 -28.47 1.36 -18.30
N CYS A 152 -28.11 2.36 -17.50
CA CYS A 152 -29.00 3.41 -17.03
C CYS A 152 -29.60 4.22 -18.19
N GLU A 153 -28.69 4.80 -18.98
CA GLU A 153 -28.99 5.70 -20.07
C GLU A 153 -29.72 4.94 -21.20
N GLY A 154 -29.32 3.69 -21.46
CA GLY A 154 -29.99 2.79 -22.41
C GLY A 154 -31.44 2.46 -22.05
N ARG A 155 -31.85 2.62 -20.79
CA ARG A 155 -33.25 2.49 -20.33
C ARG A 155 -34.00 3.83 -20.28
N GLY A 156 -33.43 4.90 -20.82
CA GLY A 156 -34.02 6.25 -20.80
C GLY A 156 -34.03 6.89 -19.41
N ARG A 157 -33.17 6.42 -18.50
CA ARG A 157 -33.04 6.95 -17.13
C ARG A 157 -31.90 7.97 -17.08
N LEU A 158 -31.94 8.85 -16.08
CA LEU A 158 -30.90 9.84 -15.84
C LEU A 158 -29.85 9.26 -14.88
N TRP A 159 -28.59 9.31 -15.31
CA TRP A 159 -27.44 8.94 -14.50
C TRP A 159 -26.99 10.10 -13.60
N ASN A 160 -26.75 9.82 -12.32
CA ASN A 160 -26.11 10.73 -11.40
C ASN A 160 -24.68 10.26 -11.12
N SER A 161 -23.70 11.00 -11.63
CA SER A 161 -22.27 10.68 -11.50
C SER A 161 -21.70 10.90 -10.10
N VAL A 162 -22.40 11.66 -9.23
CA VAL A 162 -21.96 11.89 -7.86
C VAL A 162 -22.36 10.73 -6.95
N SER A 163 -23.59 10.23 -7.10
CA SER A 163 -24.09 9.09 -6.33
C SER A 163 -23.91 7.74 -7.02
N CYS A 164 -23.40 7.72 -8.26
CA CYS A 164 -23.33 6.55 -9.13
C CYS A 164 -24.66 5.77 -9.17
N SER A 165 -25.75 6.48 -9.44
CA SER A 165 -27.08 5.88 -9.41
C SER A 165 -28.01 6.42 -10.49
N CYS A 166 -29.05 5.64 -10.77
CA CYS A 166 -30.05 5.93 -11.79
C CYS A 166 -31.34 6.47 -11.20
N HIS A 167 -31.88 7.50 -11.83
CA HIS A 167 -33.17 8.08 -11.48
C HIS A 167 -34.06 8.21 -12.71
N CYS A 168 -35.37 8.15 -12.49
CA CYS A 168 -36.30 8.50 -13.55
C CYS A 168 -36.24 10.01 -13.81
N PRO A 169 -36.43 10.45 -15.07
CA PRO A 169 -36.57 11.87 -15.37
C PRO A 169 -37.65 12.50 -14.48
N PRO A 170 -37.45 13.74 -13.98
CA PRO A 170 -38.41 14.39 -13.10
C PRO A 170 -39.78 14.65 -13.77
N THR A 171 -39.83 14.61 -15.09
CA THR A 171 -41.06 14.69 -15.89
C THR A 171 -41.86 13.38 -15.92
N THR A 172 -41.31 12.29 -15.39
CA THR A 172 -41.98 10.98 -15.38
C THR A 172 -43.12 10.99 -14.37
N THR A 173 -44.32 10.62 -14.82
CA THR A 173 -45.48 10.48 -13.92
C THR A 173 -45.39 9.17 -13.15
N THR A 174 -45.29 9.27 -11.82
CA THR A 174 -45.27 8.11 -10.90
C THR A 174 -46.67 7.64 -10.50
N GLN A 175 -47.70 8.46 -10.76
CA GLN A 175 -49.09 8.09 -10.54
C GLN A 175 -49.64 7.35 -11.76
N CYS A 176 -49.87 6.05 -11.58
CA CYS A 176 -50.45 5.20 -12.61
C CYS A 176 -51.97 5.17 -12.53
N SER A 177 -52.63 4.90 -13.66
CA SER A 177 -54.08 4.71 -13.71
C SER A 177 -54.50 3.40 -13.02
N THR A 178 -55.80 3.23 -12.79
CA THR A 178 -56.36 2.03 -12.14
C THR A 178 -55.91 0.75 -12.85
N GLY A 179 -55.35 -0.20 -12.09
CA GLY A 179 -54.85 -1.48 -12.61
C GLY A 179 -53.41 -1.47 -13.12
N GLN A 180 -52.67 -0.36 -12.97
CA GLN A 180 -51.26 -0.27 -13.34
C GLN A 180 -50.37 -0.02 -12.11
N VAL A 181 -49.13 -0.49 -12.18
CA VAL A 181 -48.09 -0.28 -11.16
C VAL A 181 -46.89 0.42 -11.79
N PHE A 182 -46.33 1.39 -11.07
CA PHE A 182 -45.14 2.10 -11.53
C PHE A 182 -43.90 1.22 -11.36
N ILE A 183 -43.23 0.90 -12.47
CA ILE A 183 -42.01 0.11 -12.47
C ILE A 183 -40.79 1.05 -12.46
N GLN A 184 -40.17 1.22 -11.28
CA GLN A 184 -39.03 2.12 -11.07
C GLN A 184 -37.86 1.87 -12.04
N GLN A 185 -37.64 0.62 -12.45
CA GLN A 185 -36.55 0.26 -13.37
C GLN A 185 -36.79 0.67 -14.83
N LEU A 186 -38.06 0.89 -15.20
CA LEU A 186 -38.48 1.24 -16.56
C LEU A 186 -39.02 2.68 -16.65
N CYS A 187 -39.22 3.34 -15.50
CA CYS A 187 -39.77 4.68 -15.41
C CYS A 187 -41.11 4.83 -16.15
N ARG A 188 -41.96 3.80 -16.05
CA ARG A 188 -43.29 3.78 -16.66
C ARG A 188 -44.25 2.91 -15.87
N CYS A 189 -45.53 3.16 -16.09
CA CYS A 189 -46.61 2.34 -15.57
C CYS A 189 -46.81 1.10 -16.46
N GLU A 190 -46.88 -0.08 -15.85
CA GLU A 190 -47.25 -1.32 -16.55
C GLU A 190 -48.49 -1.94 -15.90
N SER A 191 -49.34 -2.53 -16.73
CA SER A 191 -50.49 -3.31 -16.27
C SER A 191 -50.01 -4.62 -15.64
N TYR A 192 -50.62 -4.99 -14.52
CA TYR A 192 -50.42 -6.29 -13.88
C TYR A 192 -51.18 -7.39 -14.62
#